data_AF-A0A5B0X1N7-F1
#
_entry.id   AF-A0A5B0X1N7-F1
#
_cell.length_a   1.000
_cell.length_b   1.000
_cell.length_c   1.000
_cell.angle_alpha   90.00
_cell.angle_beta   90.00
_cell.angle_gamma   90.00
#
_symmetry.space_group_name_H-M   'P 1'
#
loop_
_entity.id
_entity.type
_entity.pdbx_description
1 polymer ?
#
loop_
_entity_poly.entity_id
_entity_poly.type
_entity_poly.pdbx_seq_one_letter_code
_entity_poly.pdbx_strand_id
1 'polypeptide(L)'
;MSNASTPDVHINLNVRGMRRSATVAINERCNELLREGRDILKLGLGQSPFPVPECVVEQLRVNAHQKDYLPVTGLLALRDAVATYHRQRDGFQVTAEDVLIGPGSKELMFLLQLAYYGDVLIANESLSHKLEPI
;
A
#
# COMPACT_ATOMS: atom_id res chain seq x y z
N MET A 1 -37.90 29.58 5.38
CA MET A 1 -36.98 29.62 4.23
C MET A 1 -35.55 29.64 4.75
N SER A 2 -34.83 28.52 4.62
CA SER A 2 -33.39 28.42 4.92
C SER A 2 -32.78 27.69 3.73
N ASN A 3 -32.13 28.43 2.85
CA ASN A 3 -31.47 27.90 1.67
C ASN A 3 -30.04 27.52 2.11
N ALA A 4 -29.84 26.27 2.49
CA ALA A 4 -28.50 25.77 2.79
C ALA A 4 -27.72 25.69 1.46
N SER A 5 -26.85 26.66 1.22
CA SER A 5 -25.94 26.67 0.08
C SER A 5 -25.03 25.45 0.17
N THR A 6 -25.20 24.48 -0.73
CA THR A 6 -24.21 23.42 -0.92
C THR A 6 -22.88 24.06 -1.31
N PRO A 7 -21.77 23.75 -0.62
CA PRO A 7 -20.48 24.35 -0.92
C PRO A 7 -20.04 24.01 -2.34
N ASP A 8 -19.49 25.00 -3.05
CA ASP A 8 -18.94 24.78 -4.39
C ASP A 8 -17.82 23.74 -4.34
N VAL A 9 -18.04 22.61 -5.03
CA VAL A 9 -17.13 21.46 -4.99
C VAL A 9 -16.03 21.65 -6.03
N HIS A 10 -14.94 22.31 -5.63
CA HIS A 10 -13.71 22.45 -6.42
C HIS A 10 -12.75 21.26 -6.20
N ILE A 11 -13.21 20.04 -6.45
CA ILE A 11 -12.37 18.82 -6.36
C ILE A 11 -11.84 18.47 -7.76
N ASN A 12 -10.57 18.06 -7.85
CA ASN A 12 -9.94 17.60 -9.10
C ASN A 12 -10.79 16.49 -9.75
N LEU A 13 -11.05 16.62 -11.05
CA LEU A 13 -11.90 15.70 -11.81
C LEU A 13 -11.40 14.25 -11.79
N ASN A 14 -10.08 14.03 -11.66
CA ASN A 14 -9.49 12.69 -11.56
C ASN A 14 -9.76 12.00 -10.21
N VAL A 15 -10.10 12.77 -9.18
CA VAL A 15 -10.41 12.29 -7.83
C VAL A 15 -11.92 12.27 -7.60
N ARG A 16 -12.64 13.17 -8.26
CA ARG A 16 -14.09 13.29 -8.16
C ARG A 16 -14.76 11.98 -8.60
N GLY A 17 -15.57 11.40 -7.71
CA GLY A 17 -16.29 10.16 -7.98
C GLY A 17 -15.48 8.88 -7.73
N MET A 18 -14.24 8.98 -7.22
CA MET A 18 -13.53 7.81 -6.72
C MET A 18 -14.35 7.12 -5.63
N ARG A 19 -14.57 5.81 -5.82
CA ARG A 19 -15.32 5.01 -4.86
C ARG A 19 -14.44 4.64 -3.69
N ARG A 20 -15.10 4.50 -2.54
CA ARG A 20 -14.48 3.95 -1.36
C ARG A 20 -13.98 2.53 -1.62
N SER A 21 -12.74 2.23 -1.21
CA SER A 21 -12.19 0.87 -1.31
C SER A 21 -13.06 -0.12 -0.55
N ALA A 22 -13.43 -1.21 -1.20
CA ALA A 22 -14.23 -2.28 -0.59
C ALA A 22 -13.53 -2.88 0.65
N THR A 23 -12.20 -3.03 0.60
CA THR A 23 -11.39 -3.54 1.72
C THR A 23 -11.43 -2.63 2.94
N VAL A 24 -11.40 -1.31 2.74
CA VAL A 24 -11.49 -0.34 3.83
C VAL A 24 -12.91 -0.35 4.41
N ALA A 25 -13.92 -0.37 3.54
CA ALA A 25 -15.33 -0.38 3.96
C ALA A 25 -15.67 -1.62 4.81
N ILE A 26 -15.23 -2.82 4.40
CA ILE A 26 -15.49 -4.04 5.17
C ILE A 26 -14.74 -4.06 6.50
N ASN A 27 -13.50 -3.56 6.56
CA ASN A 27 -12.75 -3.51 7.82
C ASN A 27 -13.42 -2.60 8.84
N GLU A 28 -13.90 -1.43 8.42
CA GLU A 28 -14.66 -0.53 9.30
C GLU A 28 -15.94 -1.16 9.79
N ARG A 29 -16.70 -1.83 8.90
CA ARG A 29 -17.92 -2.52 9.32
C ARG A 29 -17.64 -3.62 10.35
N CYS A 30 -16.56 -4.39 10.17
CA CYS A 30 -16.14 -5.37 11.17
C CYS A 30 -15.76 -4.71 12.50
N ASN A 31 -15.09 -3.56 12.48
CA ASN A 31 -14.74 -2.81 13.70
C ASN A 31 -15.98 -2.30 14.43
N GLU A 32 -17.00 -1.82 13.72
CA GLU A 32 -18.28 -1.41 14.32
C GLU A 32 -18.95 -2.58 15.04
N LEU A 33 -19.05 -3.73 14.37
CA LEU A 33 -19.69 -4.92 14.93
C LEU A 33 -18.94 -5.46 16.16
N LEU A 34 -17.61 -5.37 16.18
CA LEU A 34 -16.80 -5.69 17.36
C LEU A 34 -17.11 -4.75 18.54
N ARG A 35 -17.27 -3.44 18.28
CA ARG A 35 -17.65 -2.46 19.32
C ARG A 35 -19.05 -2.67 19.86
N GLU A 36 -19.96 -3.19 19.02
CA GLU A 36 -21.31 -3.61 19.42
C GLU A 36 -21.31 -4.92 20.24
N GLY A 37 -20.13 -5.50 20.52
CA GLY A 37 -19.99 -6.74 21.30
C GLY A 37 -20.30 -8.01 20.51
N ARG A 38 -20.37 -7.93 19.18
CA ARG A 38 -20.57 -9.11 18.33
C ARG A 38 -19.25 -9.84 18.12
N ASP A 39 -19.32 -11.16 18.08
CA ASP A 39 -18.17 -12.01 17.74
C ASP A 39 -17.93 -11.97 16.22
N ILE A 40 -16.75 -11.50 15.79
CA ILE A 40 -16.40 -11.28 14.40
C ILE A 40 -15.00 -11.82 14.12
N LEU A 41 -14.90 -12.73 13.16
CA LEU A 41 -13.64 -13.25 12.63
C LEU A 41 -13.25 -12.50 11.35
N LYS A 42 -12.12 -11.79 11.39
CA LYS A 42 -11.62 -11.03 10.23
C LYS A 42 -10.73 -11.91 9.35
N LEU A 43 -11.29 -12.43 8.27
CA LEU A 43 -10.56 -13.25 7.30
C LEU A 43 -10.16 -12.50 6.01
N GLY A 44 -10.57 -11.24 5.86
CA GLY A 44 -10.41 -10.48 4.61
C GLY A 44 -9.20 -9.55 4.53
N LEU A 45 -8.33 -9.50 5.55
CA LEU A 45 -7.19 -8.58 5.61
C LEU A 45 -5.88 -9.35 5.68
N GLY A 46 -4.97 -9.05 4.75
CA GLY A 46 -3.62 -9.66 4.70
C GLY A 46 -2.62 -9.09 5.71
N GLN A 47 -3.06 -8.60 6.88
CA GLN A 47 -2.13 -8.16 7.91
C GLN A 47 -1.49 -9.37 8.58
N SER A 48 -0.16 -9.36 8.73
CA SER A 48 0.54 -10.41 9.49
C SER A 48 0.02 -10.47 10.93
N PRO A 49 -0.31 -11.67 11.45
CA PRO A 49 -0.70 -11.83 12.85
C PRO A 49 0.50 -11.76 13.81
N PHE A 50 1.73 -11.87 13.28
CA PHE A 50 2.94 -11.87 14.09
C PHE A 50 3.34 -10.44 14.48
N PRO A 51 3.82 -10.23 15.72
CA PRO A 51 4.38 -8.94 16.11
C PRO A 51 5.63 -8.61 15.28
N VAL A 52 5.96 -7.33 15.22
CA VAL A 52 7.23 -6.88 14.63
C VAL A 52 8.39 -7.49 15.43
N PRO A 53 9.42 -8.08 14.78
CA PRO A 53 10.55 -8.66 15.49
C PRO A 53 11.25 -7.64 16.41
N GLU A 54 11.60 -8.06 17.64
CA GLU A 54 12.15 -7.14 18.65
C GLU A 54 13.45 -6.46 18.19
N CYS A 55 14.28 -7.16 17.39
CA CYS A 55 15.49 -6.57 16.83
C CYS A 55 15.19 -5.34 15.95
N VAL A 56 14.08 -5.34 15.20
CA VAL A 56 13.65 -4.19 14.39
C VAL A 56 13.14 -3.08 15.29
N VAL A 57 12.32 -3.41 16.29
CA VAL A 57 11.81 -2.45 17.27
C VAL A 57 12.96 -1.71 17.96
N GLU A 58 13.98 -2.45 18.40
CA GLU A 58 15.13 -1.87 19.09
C GLU A 58 15.96 -0.98 18.16
N GLN A 59 16.22 -1.40 16.93
CA GLN A 59 16.92 -0.55 15.96
C GLN A 59 16.15 0.75 15.65
N LEU A 60 14.82 0.70 15.58
CA LEU A 60 14.00 1.90 15.41
C LEU A 60 14.08 2.83 16.63
N ARG A 61 14.10 2.29 17.86
CA ARG A 61 14.26 3.08 19.09
C ARG A 61 15.61 3.79 19.11
N VAL A 62 16.70 3.07 18.87
CA VAL A 62 18.06 3.61 18.90
C VAL A 62 18.24 4.73 17.87
N ASN A 63 17.65 4.58 16.69
CA ASN A 63 17.82 5.52 15.57
C ASN A 63 16.73 6.60 15.50
N ALA A 64 15.83 6.71 16.48
CA ALA A 64 14.73 7.68 16.49
C ALA A 64 15.18 9.15 16.44
N HIS A 65 16.44 9.42 16.79
CA HIS A 65 17.05 10.75 16.72
C HIS A 65 17.42 11.17 15.28
N GLN A 66 17.49 10.24 14.32
CA GLN A 66 17.79 10.51 12.93
C GLN A 66 16.57 11.10 12.21
N LYS A 67 16.51 12.43 12.15
CA LYS A 67 15.35 13.19 11.62
C LYS A 67 15.64 13.98 10.35
N ASP A 68 16.89 13.99 9.90
CA ASP A 68 17.31 14.84 8.80
C ASP A 68 16.84 14.27 7.46
N TYR A 69 16.74 15.15 6.46
CA TYR A 69 16.28 14.73 5.13
C TYR A 69 17.19 13.67 4.53
N LEU A 70 16.57 12.61 4.02
CA LEU A 70 17.23 11.55 3.29
C LEU A 70 17.25 11.87 1.79
N PRO A 71 18.17 11.26 1.02
CA PRO A 71 18.08 11.28 -0.43
C PRO A 71 16.71 10.77 -0.89
N VAL A 72 16.18 11.35 -1.95
CA VAL A 72 14.85 10.99 -2.52
C VAL A 72 14.79 9.49 -2.87
N THR A 73 15.91 8.92 -3.29
CA THR A 73 16.04 7.49 -3.62
C THR A 73 16.05 6.57 -2.39
N GLY A 74 16.22 7.14 -1.19
CA GLY A 74 16.45 6.42 0.06
C GLY A 74 17.92 6.34 0.47
N LEU A 75 18.15 5.82 1.68
CA LEU A 75 19.48 5.59 2.25
C LEU A 75 20.31 4.65 1.38
N LEU A 76 21.54 5.03 1.04
CA LEU A 76 22.45 4.20 0.23
C LEU A 76 22.63 2.80 0.84
N ALA A 77 22.93 2.72 2.14
CA ALA A 77 23.12 1.45 2.82
C ALA A 77 21.88 0.53 2.74
N LEU A 78 20.67 1.10 2.77
CA LEU A 78 19.43 0.33 2.63
C LEU A 78 19.24 -0.15 1.19
N ARG A 79 19.51 0.70 0.20
CA ARG A 79 19.45 0.31 -1.21
C ARG A 79 20.45 -0.80 -1.54
N ASP A 80 21.67 -0.71 -1.02
CA ASP A 80 22.70 -1.75 -1.17
C ASP A 80 22.27 -3.07 -0.54
N ALA A 81 21.65 -3.02 0.65
CA ALA A 81 21.13 -4.21 1.33
C ALA A 81 20.02 -4.89 0.52
N VAL A 82 19.07 -4.11 -0.03
CA VAL A 82 17.99 -4.61 -0.90
C VAL A 82 18.54 -5.22 -2.19
N ALA A 83 19.46 -4.53 -2.87
CA ALA A 83 20.10 -5.06 -4.06
C ALA A 83 20.84 -6.37 -3.78
N THR A 84 21.60 -6.42 -2.68
CA THR A 84 22.32 -7.64 -2.24
C THR A 84 21.36 -8.79 -1.95
N TYR A 85 20.23 -8.52 -1.28
CA TYR A 85 19.20 -9.51 -1.02
C TYR A 85 18.69 -10.14 -2.32
N HIS A 86 18.31 -9.34 -3.30
CA HIS A 86 17.80 -9.84 -4.58
C HIS A 86 18.88 -10.55 -5.42
N ARG A 87 20.15 -10.09 -5.38
CA ARG A 87 21.27 -10.82 -6.01
C ARG A 87 21.44 -12.22 -5.43
N GLN A 88 21.37 -12.36 -4.11
CA GLN A 88 21.60 -13.65 -3.43
C GLN A 88 20.38 -14.56 -3.48
N ARG A 89 19.17 -14.00 -3.33
CA ARG A 89 17.93 -14.76 -3.17
C ARG A 89 17.30 -15.13 -4.51
N ASP A 90 17.29 -14.19 -5.45
CA ASP A 90 16.55 -14.29 -6.70
C ASP A 90 17.47 -14.40 -7.93
N GLY A 91 18.78 -14.17 -7.75
CA GLY A 91 19.78 -14.26 -8.82
C GLY A 91 19.79 -13.06 -9.78
N PHE A 92 19.06 -11.99 -9.47
CA PHE A 92 19.01 -10.78 -10.30
C PHE A 92 20.34 -10.03 -10.27
N GLN A 93 20.75 -9.42 -11.38
CA GLN A 93 21.94 -8.56 -11.44
C GLN A 93 21.54 -7.10 -11.20
N VAL A 94 21.24 -6.75 -9.95
CA VAL A 94 20.81 -5.41 -9.53
C VAL A 94 21.84 -4.72 -8.64
N THR A 95 21.95 -3.40 -8.79
CA THR A 95 22.80 -2.50 -7.99
C THR A 95 21.93 -1.57 -7.13
N ALA A 96 22.54 -0.78 -6.24
CA ALA A 96 21.78 0.22 -5.47
C ALA A 96 21.21 1.36 -6.33
N GLU A 97 21.72 1.56 -7.55
CA GLU A 97 21.18 2.54 -8.51
C GLU A 97 19.83 2.08 -9.07
N ASP A 98 19.59 0.78 -9.09
CA ASP A 98 18.33 0.17 -9.55
C ASP A 98 17.25 0.11 -8.45
N VAL A 99 17.53 0.60 -7.25
CA VAL A 99 16.64 0.49 -6.07
C VAL A 99 16.13 1.86 -5.64
N LEU A 100 14.81 1.95 -5.46
CA LEU A 100 14.12 3.10 -4.86
C LEU A 100 13.43 2.65 -3.57
N ILE A 101 13.69 3.35 -2.46
CA ILE A 101 12.99 3.12 -1.19
C ILE A 101 11.84 4.12 -1.06
N GLY A 102 10.63 3.62 -0.83
CA GLY A 102 9.44 4.44 -0.61
C GLY A 102 8.55 3.92 0.52
N PRO A 103 7.50 4.68 0.89
CA PRO A 103 6.61 4.36 2.01
C PRO A 103 5.61 3.26 1.63
N GLY A 104 6.12 2.03 1.55
CA GLY A 104 5.34 0.85 1.21
C GLY A 104 5.00 0.75 -0.29
N SER A 105 4.52 -0.43 -0.68
CA SER A 105 4.31 -0.78 -2.09
C SER A 105 3.22 0.04 -2.78
N LYS A 106 2.16 0.44 -2.08
CA LYS A 106 1.02 1.16 -2.68
C LYS A 106 1.43 2.51 -3.26
N GLU A 107 2.23 3.28 -2.53
CA GLU A 107 2.70 4.59 -3.01
C GLU A 107 3.65 4.42 -4.20
N LEU A 108 4.59 3.48 -4.10
CA LEU A 108 5.52 3.18 -5.20
C LEU A 108 4.78 2.73 -6.47
N MET A 109 3.75 1.90 -6.34
CA MET A 109 2.92 1.48 -7.47
C MET A 109 2.11 2.64 -8.06
N PHE A 110 1.60 3.54 -7.23
CA PHE A 110 0.89 4.73 -7.70
C PHE A 110 1.83 5.67 -8.48
N LEU A 111 3.00 5.96 -7.93
CA LEU A 111 4.02 6.79 -8.59
C LEU A 111 4.50 6.16 -9.91
N LEU A 112 4.69 4.84 -9.94
CA LEU A 112 5.04 4.12 -11.17
C LEU A 112 3.96 4.31 -12.24
N GLN A 113 2.68 4.12 -11.90
CA GLN A 113 1.57 4.32 -12.84
C GLN A 113 1.44 5.77 -13.32
N LEU A 114 1.78 6.73 -12.46
CA LEU A 114 1.74 8.15 -12.81
C LEU A 114 2.89 8.56 -13.73
N ALA A 115 4.09 8.00 -13.51
CA ALA A 115 5.29 8.35 -14.27
C ALA A 115 5.44 7.55 -15.58
N TYR A 116 4.91 6.33 -15.63
CA TYR A 116 5.01 5.46 -16.80
C TYR A 116 4.05 5.90 -17.90
N TYR A 117 4.59 6.24 -19.07
CA TYR A 117 3.80 6.58 -20.25
C TYR A 117 3.61 5.35 -21.15
N GLY A 118 2.60 4.55 -20.87
CA GLY A 118 2.27 3.36 -21.64
C GLY A 118 1.03 2.63 -21.12
N ASP A 119 0.63 1.58 -21.84
CA ASP A 119 -0.52 0.77 -21.45
C ASP A 119 -0.19 -0.12 -20.26
N VAL A 120 -1.09 -0.16 -19.28
CA VAL A 120 -0.98 -1.04 -18.11
C VAL A 120 -1.95 -2.20 -18.28
N LEU A 121 -1.41 -3.40 -18.50
CA LEU A 121 -2.19 -4.63 -18.57
C LEU A 121 -2.42 -5.18 -17.15
N ILE A 122 -3.66 -5.13 -16.68
CA ILE A 122 -4.06 -5.73 -15.40
C ILE A 122 -4.74 -7.06 -15.69
N ALA A 123 -4.10 -8.16 -15.30
CA ALA A 123 -4.72 -9.46 -15.33
C ALA A 123 -5.90 -9.48 -14.33
N ASN A 124 -7.10 -9.81 -14.81
CA ASN A 124 -8.28 -9.95 -13.97
C ASN A 124 -8.54 -11.44 -13.71
N GLU A 125 -8.63 -11.82 -12.43
CA GLU A 125 -9.01 -13.18 -12.02
C GLU A 125 -10.50 -13.52 -12.29
N SER A 126 -11.33 -12.55 -12.69
CA SER A 126 -12.78 -12.77 -12.93
C SER A 126 -13.12 -13.64 -14.15
N LEU A 127 -12.13 -14.20 -14.88
CA LEU A 127 -12.36 -14.96 -16.12
C LEU A 127 -12.30 -16.49 -15.96
N SER A 128 -12.14 -17.04 -14.75
CA SER A 128 -12.08 -18.50 -14.53
C SER A 128 -13.42 -19.20 -14.25
N HIS A 129 -14.55 -18.48 -14.19
CA HIS A 129 -15.87 -19.06 -13.87
C HIS A 129 -17.02 -18.68 -14.82
N LYS A 130 -16.76 -18.59 -16.13
CA LYS A 130 -17.84 -18.85 -17.10
C LYS A 130 -17.86 -20.34 -17.42
N LEU A 131 -18.36 -21.14 -16.47
CA LEU A 131 -18.93 -22.45 -16.82
C LEU A 131 -20.26 -22.13 -17.53
N GLU A 132 -20.31 -22.36 -18.84
CA GLU A 132 -21.55 -22.35 -19.61
C GLU A 132 -22.56 -23.31 -18.96
N PRO A 133 -23.82 -22.92 -18.73
CA PRO A 133 -24.83 -23.85 -18.25
C PRO A 133 -25.18 -24.86 -19.37
N ILE A 134 -25.15 -26.15 -19.03
CA ILE A 134 -25.85 -27.21 -19.77
C ILE A 134 -27.35 -27.10 -19.48
#